data_AF-A0A2T3HU27-F1
#
_entry.id   AF-A0A2T3HU27-F1
#
_cell.length_a   1.000
_cell.length_b   1.000
_cell.length_c   1.000
_cell.angle_alpha   90.00
_cell.angle_beta   90.00
_cell.angle_gamma   90.00
#
_symmetry.space_group_name_H-M   'P 1'
#
loop_
_entity.id
_entity.type
_entity.pdbx_description
1 polymer ?
#
loop_
_entity_poly.entity_id
_entity_poly.type
_entity_poly.pdbx_seq_one_letter_code
_entity_poly.pdbx_strand_id
1 'polypeptide(L)'
;MPKYKLGETSEAVKNRKNAITNSIEKKAKLINSINSVEDIFTSLNIKGNFIAEASVHKWSDDDLGIISYSWNTAHAEHNAPPLKMLQKAIKNANKKLADSESHGNKSSIYKSNDKASNILKKENEELKKALAEVYRAYMHLIESYREDLVIDDAIKNLIREQAQILGKQRVGEVK
;
A
#
# COMPACT_ATOMS: atom_id res chain seq x y z
N MET A 1 -48.34 18.21 -17.68
CA MET A 1 -47.78 17.98 -19.03
C MET A 1 -46.70 16.91 -18.93
N PRO A 2 -46.68 15.88 -19.80
CA PRO A 2 -45.58 14.91 -19.80
C PRO A 2 -44.29 15.62 -20.21
N LYS A 3 -43.21 15.44 -19.43
CA LYS A 3 -41.92 16.12 -19.65
C LYS A 3 -41.20 15.69 -20.93
N TYR A 4 -41.66 14.62 -21.61
CA TYR A 4 -41.01 14.04 -22.80
C TYR A 4 -42.07 13.50 -23.76
N LYS A 5 -41.82 13.60 -25.09
CA LYS A 5 -42.68 12.98 -26.11
C LYS A 5 -42.45 11.46 -26.14
N LEU A 6 -43.50 10.71 -26.49
CA LEU A 6 -43.41 9.26 -26.69
C LEU A 6 -42.34 8.97 -27.76
N GLY A 7 -41.26 8.28 -27.38
CA GLY A 7 -40.14 7.96 -28.28
C GLY A 7 -38.90 8.86 -28.17
N GLU A 8 -38.94 9.96 -27.42
CA GLU A 8 -37.74 10.77 -27.16
C GLU A 8 -36.86 10.12 -26.08
N THR A 9 -35.63 9.78 -26.44
CA THR A 9 -34.60 9.37 -25.47
C THR A 9 -34.03 10.62 -24.80
N SER A 10 -34.04 10.67 -23.46
CA SER A 10 -33.50 11.81 -22.71
C SER A 10 -32.03 12.09 -23.06
N GLU A 11 -31.66 13.36 -23.00
CA GLU A 11 -30.29 13.83 -23.27
C GLU A 11 -29.28 13.17 -22.32
N ALA A 12 -29.68 12.91 -21.06
CA ALA A 12 -28.89 12.18 -20.09
C ALA A 12 -28.51 10.75 -20.55
N VAL A 13 -29.43 10.05 -21.21
CA VAL A 13 -29.19 8.69 -21.73
C VAL A 13 -28.26 8.72 -22.94
N LYS A 14 -28.38 9.72 -23.82
CA LYS A 14 -27.45 9.93 -24.94
C LYS A 14 -26.04 10.25 -24.44
N ASN A 15 -25.92 11.12 -23.45
CA ASN A 15 -24.63 11.48 -22.85
C ASN A 15 -23.95 10.28 -22.19
N ARG A 16 -24.71 9.46 -21.45
CA ARG A 16 -24.19 8.23 -20.85
C ARG A 16 -23.71 7.22 -21.90
N LYS A 17 -24.46 7.05 -23.00
CA LYS A 17 -24.08 6.18 -24.11
C LYS A 17 -22.76 6.63 -24.72
N ASN A 18 -22.63 7.92 -25.04
CA ASN A 18 -21.41 8.48 -25.61
C ASN A 18 -20.22 8.38 -24.64
N ALA A 19 -20.44 8.58 -23.34
CA ALA A 19 -19.39 8.44 -22.33
C ALA A 19 -18.82 7.01 -22.28
N ILE A 20 -19.67 5.99 -22.43
CA ILE A 20 -19.22 4.59 -22.47
C ILE A 20 -18.42 4.32 -23.74
N THR A 21 -18.90 4.77 -24.91
CA THR A 21 -18.17 4.64 -26.18
C THR A 21 -16.80 5.29 -26.09
N ASN A 22 -16.73 6.54 -25.60
CA ASN A 22 -15.48 7.27 -25.40
C ASN A 22 -14.57 6.57 -24.38
N SER A 23 -15.14 5.97 -23.34
CA SER A 23 -14.37 5.21 -22.35
C SER A 23 -13.77 3.94 -22.95
N ILE A 24 -14.48 3.23 -23.83
CA ILE A 24 -13.96 2.04 -24.53
C ILE A 24 -12.74 2.44 -25.39
N GLU A 25 -12.85 3.53 -26.14
CA GLU A 25 -11.75 4.03 -26.98
C GLU A 25 -10.54 4.49 -26.15
N LYS A 26 -10.78 5.21 -25.05
CA LYS A 26 -9.71 5.62 -24.13
C LYS A 26 -9.01 4.42 -23.52
N LYS A 27 -9.77 3.43 -23.02
CA LYS A 27 -9.19 2.19 -22.48
C LYS A 27 -8.34 1.47 -23.53
N ALA A 28 -8.78 1.43 -24.79
CA ALA A 28 -8.00 0.84 -25.86
C ALA A 28 -6.66 1.56 -26.09
N LYS A 29 -6.66 2.89 -26.06
CA LYS A 29 -5.43 3.70 -26.20
C LYS A 29 -4.47 3.47 -25.03
N LEU A 30 -4.99 3.54 -23.79
CA LEU A 30 -4.20 3.36 -22.57
C LEU A 30 -3.59 1.96 -22.47
N ILE A 31 -4.35 0.92 -22.82
CA ILE A 31 -3.82 -0.46 -22.80
C ILE A 31 -2.77 -0.64 -23.90
N ASN A 32 -2.95 -0.03 -25.07
CA ASN A 32 -1.99 -0.16 -26.16
C ASN A 32 -0.64 0.54 -25.88
N SER A 33 -0.62 1.57 -25.01
CA SER A 33 0.61 2.23 -24.55
C SER A 33 1.40 1.41 -23.53
N ILE A 34 0.82 0.38 -22.92
CA ILE A 34 1.54 -0.51 -22.00
C ILE A 34 2.58 -1.29 -22.80
N ASN A 35 3.85 -1.19 -22.38
CA ASN A 35 4.97 -1.93 -22.98
C ASN A 35 5.55 -2.97 -22.02
N SER A 36 5.54 -2.68 -20.72
CA SER A 36 6.08 -3.54 -19.67
C SER A 36 5.10 -3.71 -18.51
N VAL A 37 5.42 -4.62 -17.57
CA VAL A 37 4.63 -4.85 -16.35
C VAL A 37 4.62 -3.61 -15.44
N GLU A 38 5.67 -2.78 -15.49
CA GLU A 38 5.80 -1.56 -14.69
C GLU A 38 4.91 -0.42 -15.21
N ASP A 39 4.54 -0.46 -16.50
CA ASP A 39 3.67 0.54 -17.14
C ASP A 39 2.17 0.29 -16.86
N ILE A 40 1.84 -0.77 -16.12
CA ILE A 40 0.45 -1.14 -15.85
C ILE A 40 -0.14 -0.18 -14.81
N PHE A 41 -1.26 0.44 -15.17
CA PHE A 41 -2.01 1.31 -14.27
C PHE A 41 -2.42 0.56 -13.00
N THR A 42 -2.11 1.14 -11.84
CA THR A 42 -2.44 0.56 -10.52
C THR A 42 -3.94 0.38 -10.30
N SER A 43 -4.77 1.21 -10.95
CA SER A 43 -6.23 1.10 -10.92
C SER A 43 -6.79 -0.06 -11.75
N LEU A 44 -5.97 -0.67 -12.64
CA LEU A 44 -6.36 -1.81 -13.44
C LEU A 44 -6.05 -3.13 -12.70
N ASN A 45 -7.09 -3.82 -12.24
CA ASN A 45 -6.93 -5.11 -11.57
C ASN A 45 -6.57 -6.23 -12.57
N ILE A 46 -5.31 -6.64 -12.56
CA ILE A 46 -4.78 -7.74 -13.38
C ILE A 46 -4.34 -8.93 -12.51
N LYS A 47 -4.36 -10.12 -13.12
CA LYS A 47 -3.90 -11.35 -12.46
C LYS A 47 -2.59 -11.79 -13.10
N GLY A 48 -1.48 -11.58 -12.40
CA GLY A 48 -0.13 -11.83 -12.94
C GLY A 48 0.14 -10.89 -14.11
N ASN A 49 0.72 -11.42 -15.20
CA ASN A 49 1.13 -10.65 -16.37
C ASN A 49 0.10 -10.70 -17.52
N PHE A 50 -1.18 -10.89 -17.18
CA PHE A 50 -2.26 -11.03 -18.16
C PHE A 50 -3.42 -10.08 -17.87
N ILE A 51 -3.77 -9.28 -18.87
CA ILE A 51 -4.91 -8.37 -18.86
C ILE A 51 -6.14 -9.13 -19.36
N ALA A 52 -7.09 -9.39 -18.46
CA ALA A 52 -8.37 -10.00 -18.80
C ALA A 52 -9.37 -8.94 -19.28
N GLU A 53 -10.10 -9.23 -20.35
CA GLU A 53 -11.13 -8.33 -20.90
C GLU A 53 -12.21 -7.97 -19.87
N ALA A 54 -12.61 -8.93 -19.02
CA ALA A 54 -13.56 -8.69 -17.94
C ALA A 54 -13.06 -7.67 -16.91
N SER A 55 -11.76 -7.64 -16.61
CA SER A 55 -11.15 -6.64 -15.73
C SER A 55 -11.20 -5.26 -16.37
N VAL A 56 -10.94 -5.17 -17.67
CA VAL A 56 -10.96 -3.92 -18.42
C VAL A 56 -12.37 -3.31 -18.47
N HIS A 57 -13.42 -4.13 -18.60
CA HIS A 57 -14.80 -3.64 -18.55
C HIS A 57 -15.16 -3.05 -17.18
N LYS A 58 -14.66 -3.66 -16.10
CA LYS A 58 -14.86 -3.20 -14.71
C LYS A 58 -13.95 -2.04 -14.32
N TRP A 59 -12.88 -1.80 -15.05
CA TRP A 59 -11.93 -0.73 -14.75
C TRP A 59 -12.61 0.64 -14.80
N SER A 60 -12.43 1.42 -13.75
CA SER A 60 -12.89 2.80 -13.62
C SER A 60 -11.81 3.60 -12.93
N ASP A 61 -11.56 4.80 -13.43
CA ASP A 61 -10.53 5.69 -12.94
C ASP A 61 -10.94 7.11 -13.37
N ASP A 62 -11.24 7.94 -12.38
CA ASP A 62 -11.74 9.30 -12.60
C ASP A 62 -10.64 10.22 -13.14
N ASP A 63 -9.38 10.00 -12.73
CA ASP A 63 -8.22 10.78 -13.18
C ASP A 63 -7.92 10.52 -14.67
N LEU A 64 -8.09 9.27 -15.09
CA LEU A 64 -7.97 8.87 -16.51
C LEU A 64 -9.27 9.14 -17.30
N GLY A 65 -10.35 9.52 -16.61
CA GLY A 65 -11.66 9.79 -17.19
C GLY A 65 -12.23 8.58 -17.93
N ILE A 66 -12.13 7.40 -17.31
CA ILE A 66 -12.68 6.12 -17.79
C ILE A 66 -13.69 5.57 -16.79
N ILE A 67 -14.75 4.96 -17.31
CA ILE A 67 -15.86 4.46 -16.50
C ILE A 67 -16.01 2.95 -16.65
N SER A 68 -16.54 2.32 -15.62
CA SER A 68 -16.92 0.91 -15.67
C SER A 68 -18.23 0.75 -16.45
N TYR A 69 -18.34 -0.36 -17.18
CA TYR A 69 -19.54 -0.69 -17.94
C TYR A 69 -19.74 -2.19 -18.03
N SER A 70 -20.98 -2.59 -18.30
CA SER A 70 -21.34 -4.01 -18.42
C SER A 70 -20.91 -4.60 -19.77
N TRP A 71 -20.73 -5.91 -19.80
CA TRP A 71 -20.43 -6.66 -21.02
C TRP A 71 -21.49 -6.44 -22.11
N ASN A 72 -22.78 -6.48 -21.75
CA ASN A 72 -23.89 -6.23 -22.67
C ASN A 72 -23.80 -4.86 -23.32
N THR A 73 -23.38 -3.83 -22.56
CA THR A 73 -23.22 -2.48 -23.08
C THR A 73 -22.04 -2.38 -24.05
N ALA A 74 -20.94 -3.07 -23.75
CA ALA A 74 -19.77 -3.12 -24.62
C ALA A 74 -20.08 -3.78 -25.97
N HIS A 75 -20.91 -4.83 -25.95
CA HIS A 75 -21.30 -5.61 -27.14
C HIS A 75 -22.50 -5.05 -27.92
N ALA A 76 -22.98 -3.86 -27.55
CA ALA A 76 -24.00 -3.18 -28.34
C ALA A 76 -23.45 -2.80 -29.73
N GLU A 77 -24.31 -2.81 -30.75
CA GLU A 77 -23.92 -2.63 -32.16
C GLU A 77 -23.09 -1.37 -32.43
N HIS A 78 -23.46 -0.25 -31.82
CA HIS A 78 -22.75 1.03 -31.93
C HIS A 78 -21.34 1.02 -31.30
N ASN A 79 -21.06 0.11 -30.38
CA ASN A 79 -19.76 -0.05 -29.73
C ASN A 79 -18.89 -1.11 -30.42
N ALA A 80 -19.37 -1.77 -31.48
CA ALA A 80 -18.61 -2.81 -32.16
C ALA A 80 -17.24 -2.33 -32.69
N PRO A 81 -17.08 -1.14 -33.31
CA PRO A 81 -15.77 -0.67 -33.75
C PRO A 81 -14.82 -0.37 -32.57
N PRO A 82 -15.21 0.42 -31.54
CA PRO A 82 -14.38 0.65 -30.35
C PRO A 82 -14.02 -0.65 -29.61
N LEU A 83 -14.94 -1.60 -29.52
CA LEU A 83 -14.69 -2.88 -28.86
C LEU A 83 -13.63 -3.70 -29.60
N LYS A 84 -13.65 -3.74 -30.93
CA LYS A 84 -12.61 -4.40 -31.73
C LYS A 84 -11.23 -3.77 -31.49
N MET A 85 -11.16 -2.44 -31.37
CA MET A 85 -9.92 -1.75 -31.03
C MET A 85 -9.42 -2.15 -29.64
N LEU A 86 -10.32 -2.19 -28.65
CA LEU A 86 -10.00 -2.61 -27.29
C LEU A 86 -9.47 -4.05 -27.24
N GLN A 87 -10.15 -4.98 -27.89
CA GLN A 87 -9.73 -6.39 -27.94
C GLN A 87 -8.37 -6.56 -28.62
N LYS A 88 -8.09 -5.78 -29.68
CA LYS A 88 -6.78 -5.76 -30.33
C LYS A 88 -5.70 -5.20 -29.41
N ALA A 89 -5.98 -4.11 -28.70
CA ALA A 89 -5.07 -3.53 -27.71
C ALA A 89 -4.73 -4.51 -26.58
N ILE A 90 -5.73 -5.20 -26.03
CA ILE A 90 -5.54 -6.23 -24.99
C ILE A 90 -4.66 -7.37 -25.52
N LYS A 91 -4.94 -7.89 -26.73
CA LYS A 91 -4.13 -8.95 -27.34
C LYS A 91 -2.68 -8.52 -27.55
N ASN A 92 -2.47 -7.29 -28.04
CA ASN A 92 -1.13 -6.75 -28.25
C ASN A 92 -0.38 -6.57 -26.93
N ALA A 93 -1.01 -5.98 -25.91
CA ALA A 93 -0.42 -5.78 -24.60
C ALA A 93 -0.04 -7.14 -23.97
N ASN A 94 -0.95 -8.11 -23.98
CA ASN A 94 -0.66 -9.45 -23.45
C ASN A 94 0.48 -10.16 -24.22
N LYS A 95 0.59 -9.94 -25.53
CA LYS A 95 1.73 -10.46 -26.31
C LYS A 95 3.05 -9.83 -25.86
N LYS A 96 3.10 -8.50 -25.72
CA LYS A 96 4.30 -7.80 -25.21
C LYS A 96 4.69 -8.27 -23.81
N LEU A 97 3.70 -8.46 -22.93
CA LEU A 97 3.92 -8.96 -21.57
C LEU A 97 4.47 -10.39 -21.58
N ALA A 98 3.94 -11.27 -22.44
CA ALA A 98 4.45 -12.64 -22.59
C ALA A 98 5.87 -12.68 -23.20
N ASP A 99 6.16 -11.84 -24.19
CA ASP A 99 7.48 -11.76 -24.83
C ASP A 99 8.54 -11.24 -23.84
N SER A 100 8.16 -10.35 -22.92
CA SER A 100 9.05 -9.87 -21.84
C SER A 100 9.46 -10.98 -20.86
N GLU A 101 8.59 -11.98 -20.64
CA GLU A 101 8.94 -13.18 -19.85
C GLU A 101 9.80 -14.17 -20.62
N SER A 102 9.68 -14.23 -21.95
CA SER A 102 10.39 -15.18 -22.81
C SER A 102 11.89 -14.91 -22.89
N HIS A 103 12.33 -13.66 -22.77
CA HIS A 103 13.74 -13.29 -22.82
C HIS A 103 14.43 -13.24 -21.44
N GLY A 104 13.67 -13.40 -20.36
CA GLY A 104 14.21 -13.60 -19.01
C GLY A 104 14.59 -15.06 -18.80
N ASN A 105 15.89 -15.37 -18.89
CA ASN A 105 16.46 -16.65 -18.46
C ASN A 105 15.85 -17.09 -17.11
N LYS A 106 14.90 -18.04 -17.15
CA LYS A 106 14.14 -18.53 -15.99
C LYS A 106 15.01 -19.16 -14.90
N SER A 107 16.31 -19.39 -15.14
CA SER A 107 17.25 -19.86 -14.13
C SER A 107 17.90 -18.75 -13.28
N SER A 108 17.87 -17.48 -13.72
CA SER A 108 18.52 -16.36 -13.01
C SER A 108 17.61 -15.68 -11.99
N ILE A 109 16.32 -15.52 -12.31
CA ILE A 109 15.34 -14.81 -11.46
C ILE A 109 15.08 -15.56 -10.14
N TYR A 110 15.02 -16.90 -10.16
CA TYR A 110 14.90 -17.69 -8.93
C TYR A 110 16.13 -17.52 -8.01
N LYS A 111 17.34 -17.33 -8.57
CA LYS A 111 18.54 -17.09 -7.77
C LYS A 111 18.63 -15.67 -7.23
N SER A 112 18.14 -14.65 -7.95
CA SER A 112 18.15 -13.27 -7.45
C SER A 112 17.08 -13.04 -6.38
N ASN A 113 15.89 -13.62 -6.54
CA ASN A 113 14.80 -13.47 -5.59
C ASN A 113 15.09 -14.20 -4.25
N ASP A 114 15.76 -15.36 -4.33
CA ASP A 114 16.23 -16.07 -3.13
C ASP A 114 17.33 -15.29 -2.38
N LYS A 115 18.25 -14.63 -3.09
CA LYS A 115 19.24 -13.73 -2.46
C LYS A 115 18.57 -12.54 -1.76
N ALA A 116 17.63 -11.86 -2.43
CA ALA A 116 16.90 -10.73 -1.83
C ALA A 116 16.08 -11.17 -0.60
N SER A 117 15.39 -12.30 -0.70
CA SER A 117 14.64 -12.91 0.43
C SER A 117 15.55 -13.26 1.60
N ASN A 118 16.74 -13.81 1.32
CA ASN A 118 17.71 -14.14 2.37
C ASN A 118 18.34 -12.90 3.03
N ILE A 119 18.53 -11.80 2.28
CA ILE A 119 18.94 -10.51 2.85
C ILE A 119 17.85 -9.97 3.78
N LEU A 120 16.60 -9.91 3.32
CA LEU A 120 15.47 -9.43 4.13
C LEU A 120 15.24 -10.26 5.40
N LYS A 121 15.50 -11.57 5.35
CA LYS A 121 15.46 -12.43 6.54
C LYS A 121 16.56 -12.08 7.54
N LYS A 122 17.79 -11.84 7.06
CA LYS A 122 18.90 -11.42 7.93
C LYS A 122 18.61 -10.07 8.57
N GLU A 123 18.17 -9.09 7.80
CA GLU A 123 17.79 -7.77 8.31
C GLU A 123 16.67 -7.86 9.34
N ASN A 124 15.65 -8.71 9.13
CA ASN A 124 14.61 -8.95 10.13
C ASN A 124 15.16 -9.56 11.43
N GLU A 125 16.10 -10.51 11.33
CA GLU A 125 16.72 -11.09 12.52
C GLU A 125 17.60 -10.08 13.27
N GLU A 126 18.31 -9.21 12.55
CA GLU A 126 19.07 -8.10 13.15
C GLU A 126 18.14 -7.10 13.83
N LEU A 127 17.03 -6.72 13.19
CA LEU A 127 16.03 -5.83 13.78
C LEU A 127 15.40 -6.43 15.04
N LYS A 128 15.10 -7.73 15.06
CA LYS A 128 14.61 -8.43 16.27
C LYS A 128 15.63 -8.40 17.40
N LYS A 129 16.91 -8.63 17.09
CA LYS A 129 17.99 -8.55 18.08
C LYS A 129 18.13 -7.15 18.64
N ALA A 130 18.19 -6.14 17.76
CA ALA A 130 18.27 -4.74 18.17
C ALA A 130 17.08 -4.34 19.06
N LEU A 131 15.87 -4.77 18.71
CA LEU A 131 14.68 -4.53 19.53
C LEU A 131 14.77 -5.20 20.91
N ALA A 132 15.27 -6.43 20.98
CA ALA A 132 15.46 -7.14 22.24
C ALA A 132 16.52 -6.45 23.12
N GLU A 133 17.59 -5.92 22.51
CA GLU A 133 18.61 -5.15 23.22
C GLU A 133 18.07 -3.82 23.76
N VAL A 134 17.29 -3.09 22.96
CA VAL A 134 16.60 -1.86 23.41
C VAL A 134 15.67 -2.17 24.58
N TYR A 135 14.88 -3.24 24.49
CA TYR A 135 14.01 -3.66 25.57
C TYR A 135 14.80 -4.03 26.84
N ARG A 136 15.91 -4.75 26.69
CA ARG A 136 16.78 -5.11 27.81
C ARG A 136 17.41 -3.87 28.46
N ALA A 137 17.90 -2.92 27.67
CA ALA A 137 18.44 -1.66 28.16
C ALA A 137 17.37 -0.83 28.91
N TYR A 138 16.15 -0.79 28.37
CA TYR A 138 15.02 -0.13 29.04
C TYR A 138 14.69 -0.77 30.39
N MET A 139 14.67 -2.10 30.47
CA MET A 139 14.42 -2.79 31.74
C MET A 139 15.53 -2.51 32.77
N HIS A 140 16.79 -2.50 32.35
CA HIS A 140 17.91 -2.13 33.23
C HIS A 140 17.79 -0.68 33.73
N LEU A 141 17.32 0.25 32.89
CA LEU A 141 17.09 1.64 33.31
C LEU A 141 15.98 1.77 34.36
N ILE A 142 14.90 0.99 34.25
CA ILE A 142 13.85 0.96 35.27
C ILE A 142 14.40 0.43 36.59
N GLU A 143 15.21 -0.62 36.52
CA GLU A 143 15.81 -1.25 37.70
C GLU A 143 16.77 -0.29 38.40
N SER A 144 17.66 0.38 37.65
CA SER A 144 18.57 1.38 38.23
C SER A 144 17.80 2.54 38.86
N TYR A 145 16.72 3.02 38.24
CA TYR A 145 15.89 4.08 38.82
C TYR A 145 15.25 3.65 40.15
N ARG A 146 14.85 2.37 40.28
CA ARG A 146 14.31 1.85 41.55
C ARG A 146 15.40 1.74 42.62
N GLU A 147 16.59 1.28 42.25
CA GLU A 147 17.74 1.23 43.16
C GLU A 147 18.12 2.61 43.66
N ASP A 148 18.19 3.60 42.77
CA ASP A 148 18.49 5.00 43.11
C ASP A 148 17.49 5.57 44.12
N LEU A 149 16.18 5.29 43.94
CA LEU A 149 15.16 5.73 44.89
C LEU A 149 15.35 5.15 46.29
N VAL A 150 15.74 3.87 46.39
CA VAL A 150 15.99 3.21 47.67
C VAL A 150 17.24 3.80 48.33
N ILE A 151 18.30 4.04 47.55
CA ILE A 151 19.54 4.66 48.04
C ILE A 151 19.25 6.08 48.53
N ASP A 152 18.51 6.88 47.77
CA ASP A 152 18.13 8.25 48.14
C ASP A 152 17.33 8.29 49.44
N ASP A 153 16.40 7.35 49.63
CA ASP A 153 15.62 7.27 50.87
C ASP A 153 16.50 6.88 52.07
N ALA A 154 17.41 5.93 51.88
CA ALA A 154 18.38 5.54 52.90
C ALA A 154 19.30 6.71 53.29
N ILE A 155 19.80 7.48 52.31
CA ILE A 155 20.62 8.68 52.55
C ILE A 155 19.81 9.74 53.30
N LYS A 156 18.56 10.00 52.90
CA LYS A 156 17.67 10.94 53.61
C LYS A 156 17.46 10.55 55.07
N ASN A 157 17.25 9.26 55.34
CA ASN A 157 17.07 8.76 56.70
C ASN A 157 18.36 8.93 57.52
N LEU A 158 19.52 8.60 56.97
CA LEU A 158 20.81 8.77 57.62
C LEU A 158 21.10 10.25 57.96
N ILE A 159 20.82 11.17 57.04
CA ILE A 159 20.97 12.62 57.29
C ILE A 159 20.02 13.07 58.41
N ARG A 160 18.77 12.58 58.44
CA ARG A 160 17.82 12.90 59.51
C ARG A 160 18.33 12.42 60.87
N GLU A 161 18.85 11.19 60.94
CA GLU A 161 19.41 10.64 62.17
C GLU A 161 20.61 11.45 62.66
N GLN A 162 21.54 11.80 61.76
CA GLN A 162 22.68 12.65 62.08
C GLN A 162 22.23 14.03 62.59
N ALA A 163 21.26 14.66 61.92
CA ALA A 163 20.71 15.94 62.33
C ALA A 163 20.04 15.87 63.72
N GLN A 164 19.34 14.78 64.03
CA GLN A 164 18.76 14.56 65.36
C GLN A 164 19.83 14.40 66.44
N ILE A 165 20.90 13.64 66.18
CA ILE A 165 22.01 13.44 67.11
C ILE A 165 22.69 14.78 67.40
N LEU A 166 23.06 15.53 66.35
CA LEU A 166 23.70 16.84 66.47
C LEU A 166 22.78 17.85 67.18
N GLY A 167 21.48 17.83 66.88
CA GLY A 167 20.48 18.67 67.56
C GLY A 167 20.39 18.37 69.06
N LYS A 168 20.37 17.09 69.45
CA LYS A 168 20.37 16.69 70.87
C LYS A 168 21.67 17.08 71.59
N GLN A 169 22.83 16.89 70.96
CA GLN A 169 24.12 17.30 71.53
C GLN A 169 24.19 18.81 71.74
N ARG A 170 23.76 19.60 70.75
CA ARG A 170 23.73 21.07 70.84
C ARG A 170 22.82 21.58 71.97
N VAL A 171 21.72 20.91 72.28
CA VAL A 171 20.85 21.27 73.40
C VAL A 171 21.44 20.83 74.75
N GLY A 172 22.25 19.77 74.77
CA GLY A 172 22.96 19.30 75.97
C GLY A 172 24.13 20.18 76.40
N GLU A 173 24.84 20.81 75.45
CA GLU A 173 25.97 21.72 75.71
C GLU A 173 25.55 23.13 76.15
N VAL A 174 24.27 23.50 76.02
CA VAL A 174 23.73 24.84 76.37
C VAL A 174 23.08 24.86 77.76
N LYS A 175 23.36 23.86 78.62
CA LYS A 175 22.98 23.84 80.04
C LYS A 175 24.18 24.07 80.93
#